data_AF-A0A021VL22-F1
#
_entry.id   AF-A0A021VL22-F1
#
_cell.length_a   1.000
_cell.length_b   1.000
_cell.length_c   1.000
_cell.angle_alpha   90.00
_cell.angle_beta   90.00
_cell.angle_gamma   90.00
#
_symmetry.space_group_name_H-M   'P 1'
#
loop_
_entity.id
_entity.type
_entity.pdbx_description
1 polymer ?
#
loop_
_entity_poly.entity_id
_entity_poly.type
_entity_poly.pdbx_seq_one_letter_code
_entity_poly.pdbx_strand_id
1 'polypeptide(L)'
;MSSSATNPTGDRPMNRFTAPASGAPAGTPALPRRSRAAAVLGALLVPLLAAAVLVGALWNPQDRLDQVTAAIVNEDVPVEVDGQLVPLGRQLSAALVGGGSDGATDGASDGASGDGEGDTPTAGYTWVLTDAADAREGLRTGGYTAVVTIPADFSAAATSASDPARARQATIDVTTSARNRLVDDAVTQAIAATTVDVLGSRLTTAFLDSVLVGFTTLGEELGAAADGAAELADGAAQLADGTSRLADGQRSL
;
A
#
# COMPACT_ATOMS: atom_id res chain seq x y z
N MET A 1 -34.55 75.48 49.78
CA MET A 1 -33.19 75.65 50.32
C MET A 1 -32.27 75.02 49.28
N SER A 2 -31.85 75.73 48.24
CA SER A 2 -30.82 76.80 48.17
C SER A 2 -29.45 76.24 47.77
N SER A 3 -28.76 77.03 46.94
CA SER A 3 -27.38 76.92 46.40
C SER A 3 -27.26 76.13 45.09
N SER A 4 -27.10 76.70 43.89
CA SER A 4 -26.36 77.90 43.39
C SER A 4 -24.84 77.87 43.61
N ALA A 5 -24.09 77.66 42.51
CA ALA A 5 -22.76 78.20 42.18
C ALA A 5 -22.37 77.61 40.79
N THR A 6 -22.57 78.25 39.65
CA THR A 6 -21.81 79.37 39.03
C THR A 6 -20.30 79.10 38.95
N ASN A 7 -19.82 78.71 37.76
CA ASN A 7 -18.40 78.58 37.40
C ASN A 7 -18.04 79.71 36.40
N PRO A 8 -17.00 80.53 36.66
CA PRO A 8 -16.75 81.75 35.91
C PRO A 8 -15.99 81.56 34.59
N THR A 9 -16.33 82.46 33.67
CA THR A 9 -15.68 82.79 32.41
C THR A 9 -14.22 83.19 32.61
N GLY A 10 -13.31 82.42 32.02
CA GLY A 10 -11.88 82.73 31.91
C GLY A 10 -11.55 83.31 30.55
N ASP A 11 -11.48 84.63 30.50
CA ASP A 11 -10.98 85.45 29.41
C ASP A 11 -9.48 85.16 29.18
N ARG A 12 -9.06 84.92 27.93
CA ARG A 12 -7.63 84.81 27.56
C ARG A 12 -7.30 85.74 26.39
N PRO A 13 -6.19 86.49 26.48
CA PRO A 13 -5.87 87.55 25.53
C PRO A 13 -5.46 87.03 24.15
N MET A 14 -5.91 87.75 23.13
CA MET A 14 -5.46 87.61 21.74
C MET A 14 -3.99 87.99 21.59
N ASN A 15 -3.15 87.03 21.21
CA ASN A 15 -1.86 87.30 20.60
C ASN A 15 -2.00 87.29 19.07
N ARG A 16 -1.99 88.49 18.47
CA ARG A 16 -1.64 88.70 17.05
C ARG A 16 -0.12 88.75 16.90
N PHE A 17 0.33 88.66 15.64
CA PHE A 17 1.71 88.74 15.09
C PHE A 17 2.44 87.38 15.08
N THR A 18 3.03 86.87 14.00
CA THR A 18 3.36 87.39 12.66
C THR A 18 3.58 86.18 11.74
N ALA A 19 3.20 86.27 10.46
CA ALA A 19 3.58 85.28 9.45
C ALA A 19 5.09 85.40 9.10
N PRO A 20 5.88 84.31 9.12
CA PRO A 20 7.11 84.26 8.38
C PRO A 20 6.83 83.82 6.93
N ALA A 21 7.61 84.43 6.04
CA ALA A 21 7.48 84.39 4.60
C ALA A 21 7.60 82.99 3.98
N SER A 22 6.88 82.86 2.87
CA SER A 22 7.09 81.97 1.73
C SER A 22 8.47 81.26 1.71
N GLY A 23 8.45 79.98 2.06
CA GLY A 23 9.54 79.03 1.82
C GLY A 23 9.21 78.17 0.61
N ALA A 24 10.12 78.20 -0.37
CA ALA A 24 10.10 77.56 -1.68
C ALA A 24 9.56 76.11 -1.72
N PRO A 25 9.04 75.64 -2.87
CA PRO A 25 8.66 74.24 -3.04
C PRO A 25 9.89 73.36 -2.78
N ALA A 26 9.78 72.49 -1.78
CA ALA A 26 10.77 71.45 -1.54
C ALA A 26 10.90 70.61 -2.83
N GLY A 27 12.01 70.83 -3.55
CA GLY A 27 12.38 70.01 -4.69
C GLY A 27 12.39 68.56 -4.22
N THR A 28 11.59 67.73 -4.88
CA THR A 28 11.69 66.28 -4.73
C THR A 28 13.15 65.90 -4.98
N PRO A 29 13.85 65.28 -4.01
CA PRO A 29 15.25 64.95 -4.20
C PRO A 29 15.38 64.07 -5.44
N ALA A 30 16.00 64.63 -6.49
CA ALA A 30 16.30 63.92 -7.70
C ALA A 30 17.44 62.95 -7.39
N LEU A 31 17.06 61.78 -6.87
CA LEU A 31 17.95 60.63 -6.69
C LEU A 31 18.83 60.47 -7.94
N PRO A 32 20.18 60.47 -7.82
CA PRO A 32 21.07 60.38 -8.97
C PRO A 32 20.70 59.13 -9.78
N ARG A 33 20.64 59.23 -11.11
CA ARG A 33 20.09 58.19 -12.01
C ARG A 33 20.52 56.74 -11.68
N ARG A 34 21.74 56.56 -11.16
CA ARG A 34 22.27 55.26 -10.70
C ARG A 34 21.50 54.66 -9.51
N SER A 35 21.01 55.48 -8.58
CA SER A 35 20.22 55.05 -7.42
C SER A 35 18.76 54.73 -7.77
N ARG A 36 18.17 55.39 -8.78
CA ARG A 36 16.84 55.01 -9.30
C ARG A 36 16.89 53.67 -10.03
N ALA A 37 17.94 53.42 -10.80
CA ALA A 37 18.18 52.11 -11.42
C ALA A 37 18.36 51.02 -10.35
N ALA A 38 19.13 51.29 -9.28
CA ALA A 38 19.27 50.35 -8.17
C ALA A 38 17.95 50.07 -7.43
N ALA A 39 17.10 51.09 -7.23
CA ALA A 39 15.80 50.92 -6.59
C ALA A 39 14.83 50.09 -7.44
N VAL A 40 14.79 50.31 -8.76
CA VAL A 40 13.96 49.51 -9.70
C VAL A 40 14.48 48.09 -9.81
N LEU A 41 15.80 47.91 -9.88
CA LEU A 41 16.43 46.59 -9.90
C LEU A 41 16.12 45.80 -8.62
N GLY A 42 16.23 46.45 -7.45
CA GLY A 42 15.85 45.85 -6.17
C GLY A 42 14.36 45.48 -6.10
N ALA A 43 13.47 46.35 -6.58
CA ALA A 43 12.02 46.09 -6.60
C ALA A 43 11.63 44.93 -7.54
N LEU A 44 12.37 44.71 -8.64
CA LEU A 44 12.20 43.54 -9.52
C LEU A 44 12.85 42.27 -8.95
N LEU A 45 13.90 42.42 -8.15
CA LEU A 45 14.65 41.30 -7.59
C LEU A 45 13.86 40.59 -6.48
N VAL A 46 13.10 41.33 -5.67
CA VAL A 46 12.24 40.73 -4.61
C VAL A 46 11.23 39.71 -5.15
N PRO A 47 10.37 40.02 -6.14
CA PRO A 47 9.42 39.05 -6.67
C PRO A 47 10.11 37.91 -7.44
N LEU A 48 11.25 38.15 -8.09
CA LEU A 48 12.05 37.09 -8.72
C LEU A 48 12.66 36.13 -7.69
N LEU A 49 13.12 36.64 -6.54
CA LEU A 49 13.63 35.82 -5.45
C LEU A 49 12.50 34.97 -4.85
N ALA A 50 11.33 35.57 -4.63
CA ALA A 50 10.15 34.83 -4.17
C ALA A 50 9.72 33.75 -5.17
N ALA A 51 9.71 34.06 -6.47
CA ALA A 51 9.42 33.09 -7.52
C ALA A 51 10.48 31.98 -7.60
N ALA A 52 11.76 32.30 -7.44
CA ALA A 52 12.84 31.30 -7.42
C ALA A 52 12.74 30.38 -6.20
N VAL A 53 12.40 30.90 -5.02
CA VAL A 53 12.13 30.09 -3.83
C VAL A 53 10.91 29.19 -4.05
N LEU A 54 9.83 29.71 -4.64
CA LEU A 54 8.62 28.93 -4.94
C LEU A 54 8.87 27.84 -5.99
N VAL A 55 9.58 28.14 -7.08
CA VAL A 55 9.93 27.17 -8.12
C VAL A 55 10.90 26.12 -7.56
N GLY A 56 11.88 26.51 -6.76
CA GLY A 56 12.77 25.58 -6.07
C GLY A 56 12.03 24.67 -5.07
N ALA A 57 11.05 25.21 -4.36
CA ALA A 57 10.18 24.42 -3.47
C ALA A 57 9.27 23.45 -4.26
N LEU A 58 8.90 23.79 -5.49
CA LEU A 58 8.02 22.98 -6.35
C LEU A 58 8.78 22.00 -7.26
N TRP A 59 10.10 22.15 -7.41
CA TRP A 59 10.94 21.26 -8.22
C TRP A 59 11.29 19.94 -7.54
N ASN A 60 10.92 19.75 -6.26
CA ASN A 60 11.15 18.48 -5.58
C ASN A 60 10.20 18.17 -4.40
N PRO A 61 8.86 18.23 -4.58
CA PRO A 61 7.90 17.93 -3.51
C PRO A 61 7.85 16.44 -3.12
N GLN A 62 8.34 15.55 -4.01
CA GLN A 62 8.32 14.09 -3.84
C GLN A 62 9.40 13.61 -2.85
N ASP A 63 10.57 14.26 -2.81
CA ASP A 63 11.69 13.93 -1.89
C ASP A 63 11.45 14.37 -0.44
N ARG A 64 10.36 15.11 -0.19
CA ARG A 64 9.98 15.66 1.12
C ARG A 64 8.69 15.07 1.68
N LEU A 65 8.12 14.07 1.01
CA LEU A 65 7.15 13.21 1.66
C LEU A 65 7.96 12.38 2.66
N ASP A 66 7.89 12.77 3.94
CA ASP A 66 8.55 12.09 5.05
C ASP A 66 8.50 10.57 4.83
N GLN A 67 9.64 9.88 4.86
CA GLN A 67 9.69 8.42 4.79
C GLN A 67 8.86 7.89 5.95
N VAL A 68 7.64 7.49 5.65
CA VAL A 68 6.68 7.18 6.70
C VAL A 68 7.04 5.81 7.23
N THR A 69 7.52 5.74 8.47
CA THR A 69 7.87 4.45 9.05
C THR A 69 6.60 3.77 9.54
N ALA A 70 6.38 2.53 9.11
CA ALA A 70 5.28 1.68 9.53
C ALA A 70 5.84 0.44 10.22
N ALA A 71 5.15 0.00 11.27
CA ALA A 71 5.55 -1.19 12.02
C ALA A 71 4.66 -2.38 11.71
N ILE A 72 5.25 -3.57 11.70
CA ILE A 72 4.55 -4.85 11.57
C ILE A 72 4.77 -5.61 12.87
N VAL A 73 3.68 -6.09 13.47
CA VAL A 73 3.68 -6.96 14.63
C VAL A 73 3.09 -8.29 14.19
N ASN A 74 3.87 -9.35 14.27
CA ASN A 74 3.42 -10.68 13.90
C ASN A 74 3.25 -11.56 15.13
N GLU A 75 2.01 -11.77 15.55
CA GLU A 75 1.67 -12.68 16.65
C GLU A 75 1.19 -14.05 16.15
N ASP A 76 1.15 -14.25 14.83
CA ASP A 76 0.63 -15.46 14.19
C ASP A 76 1.33 -16.74 14.65
N VAL A 77 0.51 -17.76 14.92
CA VAL A 77 0.99 -19.11 15.20
C VAL A 77 0.77 -19.96 13.93
N PRO A 78 1.83 -20.58 13.39
CA PRO A 78 1.70 -21.42 12.20
C PRO A 78 0.81 -22.63 12.48
N VAL A 79 0.09 -23.08 11.46
CA VAL A 79 -0.81 -24.24 11.55
C VAL A 79 -0.38 -25.35 10.62
N GLU A 80 -0.78 -26.58 10.92
CA GLU A 80 -0.56 -27.72 10.02
C GLU A 80 -1.82 -27.99 9.18
N VAL A 81 -1.62 -28.13 7.87
CA VAL A 81 -2.63 -28.56 6.90
C VAL A 81 -2.05 -29.74 6.14
N ASP A 82 -2.74 -30.88 6.18
CA ASP A 82 -2.31 -32.14 5.53
C ASP A 82 -0.87 -32.55 5.90
N GLY A 83 -0.49 -32.34 7.17
CA GLY A 83 0.84 -32.64 7.69
C GLY A 83 1.96 -31.70 7.20
N GLN A 84 1.60 -30.59 6.55
CA GLN A 84 2.53 -29.53 6.15
C GLN A 84 2.34 -28.29 7.03
N LEU A 85 3.44 -27.73 7.52
CA LEU A 85 3.43 -26.50 8.32
C LEU A 85 3.19 -25.28 7.42
N VAL A 86 2.16 -24.49 7.71
CA VAL A 86 1.73 -23.32 6.95
C VAL A 86 1.87 -22.05 7.80
N PRO A 87 2.95 -21.26 7.64
CA PRO A 87 3.21 -20.05 8.43
C PRO A 87 2.78 -18.75 7.71
N LEU A 88 1.49 -18.57 7.47
CA LEU A 88 0.99 -17.47 6.62
C LEU A 88 1.29 -16.08 7.20
N GLY A 89 1.24 -15.89 8.52
CA GLY A 89 1.55 -14.58 9.12
C GLY A 89 3.00 -14.15 8.91
N ARG A 90 3.95 -15.10 8.97
CA ARG A 90 5.36 -14.83 8.63
C ARG A 90 5.55 -14.50 7.16
N GLN A 91 4.85 -15.22 6.26
CA GLN A 91 4.91 -14.94 4.83
C GLN A 91 4.35 -13.55 4.50
N LEU A 92 3.22 -13.18 5.12
CA LEU A 92 2.65 -11.85 4.98
C LEU A 92 3.61 -10.76 5.51
N SER A 93 4.21 -10.99 6.68
CA SER A 93 5.19 -10.05 7.25
C SER A 93 6.39 -9.82 6.31
N ALA A 94 6.93 -10.90 5.74
CA ALA A 94 8.05 -10.81 4.81
C ALA A 94 7.67 -10.10 3.50
N ALA A 95 6.47 -10.36 2.97
CA ALA A 95 5.97 -9.70 1.77
C ALA A 95 5.77 -8.19 1.98
N LEU A 96 5.27 -7.78 3.15
CA LEU A 96 5.09 -6.37 3.49
C LEU A 96 6.44 -5.65 3.64
N VAL A 97 7.43 -6.29 4.27
CA VAL A 97 8.78 -5.71 4.40
C VAL A 97 9.49 -5.63 3.05
N GLY A 98 9.46 -6.71 2.27
CA GLY A 98 10.14 -6.79 0.97
C GLY A 98 9.47 -5.99 -0.15
N GLY A 99 8.14 -5.80 -0.07
CA GLY A 99 7.39 -5.02 -1.04
C GLY A 99 7.53 -3.51 -0.90
N GLY A 100 8.00 -3.00 0.24
CA GLY A 100 8.29 -1.56 0.45
C GLY A 100 9.73 -1.16 0.17
N SER A 101 10.60 -2.12 -0.18
CA SER A 101 11.99 -1.89 -0.57
C SER A 101 12.19 -2.43 -1.99
N ASP A 102 11.89 -1.61 -3.00
CA ASP A 102 12.13 -1.97 -4.41
C ASP A 102 13.59 -2.44 -4.57
N GLY A 103 13.80 -3.73 -4.91
CA GLY A 103 15.12 -4.24 -5.28
C GLY A 103 15.98 -4.84 -4.15
N ALA A 104 15.48 -5.86 -3.45
CA ALA A 104 16.34 -6.84 -2.78
C ALA A 104 16.15 -8.21 -3.42
N THR A 105 16.79 -8.37 -4.57
CA THR A 105 17.09 -9.66 -5.21
C THR A 105 17.84 -10.57 -4.25
N ASP A 106 17.34 -11.79 -4.03
CA ASP A 106 18.17 -12.93 -3.64
C ASP A 106 17.70 -14.18 -4.41
N GLY A 107 18.26 -14.33 -5.61
CA GLY A 107 18.77 -15.58 -6.19
C GLY A 107 17.83 -16.76 -6.47
N ALA A 108 17.30 -16.84 -7.70
CA ALA A 108 17.54 -17.95 -8.65
C ALA A 108 16.74 -17.75 -9.96
N SER A 109 17.46 -17.66 -11.10
CA SER A 109 17.09 -18.11 -12.48
C SER A 109 15.69 -17.78 -13.04
N ASP A 110 15.46 -17.15 -14.19
CA ASP A 110 16.22 -17.06 -15.43
C ASP A 110 15.77 -15.83 -16.24
N GLY A 111 16.63 -15.41 -17.17
CA GLY A 111 16.53 -14.15 -17.89
C GLY A 111 15.25 -13.95 -18.71
N ALA A 112 14.67 -12.77 -18.52
CA ALA A 112 14.04 -12.01 -19.59
C ALA A 112 14.14 -10.52 -19.21
N SER A 113 14.92 -9.77 -19.98
CA SER A 113 14.85 -8.31 -19.99
C SER A 113 13.45 -7.92 -20.49
N GLY A 114 12.56 -7.63 -19.56
CA GLY A 114 11.31 -6.96 -19.80
C GLY A 114 11.45 -5.51 -19.38
N ASP A 115 11.58 -4.62 -20.36
CA ASP A 115 11.49 -3.18 -20.18
C ASP A 115 10.05 -2.85 -19.78
N GLY A 116 9.77 -2.96 -18.48
CA GLY A 116 8.46 -2.72 -17.88
C GLY A 116 8.49 -1.43 -17.07
N GLU A 117 8.19 -0.32 -17.74
CA GLU A 117 7.79 0.93 -17.11
C GLU A 117 6.50 0.66 -16.32
N GLY A 118 6.66 0.39 -15.03
CA GLY A 118 5.58 0.01 -14.11
C GLY A 118 5.87 0.50 -12.71
N ASP A 119 6.29 1.77 -12.62
CA ASP A 119 6.45 2.51 -11.38
C ASP A 119 5.06 2.72 -10.76
N THR A 120 4.53 1.65 -10.16
CA THR A 120 3.38 1.75 -9.26
C THR A 120 3.91 2.49 -8.04
N PRO A 121 3.33 3.64 -7.63
CA PRO A 121 3.81 4.35 -6.46
C PRO A 121 3.52 3.49 -5.23
N THR A 122 4.45 2.61 -4.89
CA THR A 122 4.53 2.04 -3.56
C THR A 122 4.83 3.22 -2.67
N ALA A 123 3.80 3.70 -1.98
CA ALA A 123 3.92 4.83 -1.08
C ALA A 123 5.15 4.62 -0.19
N GLY A 124 6.03 5.63 -0.09
CA GLY A 124 7.37 5.56 0.49
C GLY A 124 7.40 5.21 1.98
N TYR A 125 7.00 3.99 2.31
CA TYR A 125 6.88 3.46 3.65
C TYR A 125 8.08 2.58 3.96
N THR A 126 8.79 2.90 5.05
CA THR A 126 9.80 2.00 5.60
C THR A 126 9.12 1.06 6.59
N TRP A 127 9.12 -0.24 6.28
CA TRP A 127 8.53 -1.25 7.14
C TRP A 127 9.54 -1.77 8.17
N VAL A 128 9.13 -1.82 9.43
CA VAL A 128 9.93 -2.37 10.53
C VAL A 128 9.14 -3.49 11.20
N LEU A 129 9.68 -4.70 11.17
CA LEU A 129 9.16 -5.81 11.97
C LEU A 129 9.58 -5.59 13.43
N THR A 130 8.62 -5.54 14.34
CA THR A 130 8.84 -5.26 15.76
C THR A 130 7.81 -5.99 16.62
N ASP A 131 7.92 -5.86 17.94
CA ASP A 131 6.95 -6.42 18.88
C ASP A 131 5.81 -5.43 19.21
N ALA A 132 4.75 -5.94 19.82
CA ALA A 132 3.56 -5.16 20.14
C ALA A 132 3.84 -4.00 21.12
N ALA A 133 4.85 -4.13 22.00
CA ALA A 133 5.19 -3.07 22.96
C ALA A 133 5.89 -1.90 22.25
N ASP A 134 6.90 -2.22 21.44
CA ASP A 134 7.64 -1.25 20.64
C ASP A 134 6.74 -0.57 19.60
N ALA A 135 5.87 -1.32 18.93
CA ALA A 135 4.91 -0.77 17.97
C ALA A 135 3.95 0.24 18.62
N ARG A 136 3.42 -0.09 19.81
CA ARG A 136 2.54 0.81 20.57
C ARG A 136 3.26 2.09 21.00
N GLU A 137 4.49 1.96 21.48
CA GLU A 137 5.28 3.13 21.88
C GLU A 137 5.69 3.98 20.68
N GLY A 138 6.04 3.35 19.55
CA GLY A 138 6.37 4.05 18.30
C GLY A 138 5.18 4.82 17.73
N LEU A 139 3.95 4.28 17.81
CA LEU A 139 2.74 5.05 17.46
C LEU A 139 2.53 6.27 18.36
N ARG A 140 2.80 6.13 19.67
CA ARG A 140 2.57 7.18 20.66
C ARG A 140 3.60 8.30 20.56
N THR A 141 4.85 7.94 20.29
CA THR A 141 5.98 8.87 20.15
C THR A 141 6.10 9.46 18.74
N GLY A 142 5.37 8.89 17.77
CA GLY A 142 5.42 9.29 16.36
C GLY A 142 6.58 8.67 15.58
N GLY A 143 7.28 7.68 16.16
CA GLY A 143 8.26 6.86 15.43
C GLY A 143 7.62 5.94 14.40
N TYR A 144 6.35 5.59 14.57
CA TYR A 144 5.53 4.92 13.56
C TYR A 144 4.27 5.72 13.27
N THR A 145 3.89 5.81 12.01
CA THR A 145 2.62 6.45 11.60
C THR A 145 1.48 5.45 11.54
N ALA A 146 1.80 4.18 11.28
CA ALA A 146 0.87 3.06 11.25
C ALA A 146 1.53 1.80 11.82
N VAL A 147 0.72 0.95 12.45
CA VAL A 147 1.07 -0.40 12.89
C VAL A 147 0.09 -1.38 12.29
N VAL A 148 0.60 -2.42 11.66
CA VAL A 148 -0.15 -3.58 11.19
C VAL A 148 0.12 -4.73 12.16
N THR A 149 -0.92 -5.26 12.79
CA THR A 149 -0.83 -6.41 13.69
C THR A 149 -1.48 -7.61 13.01
N ILE A 150 -0.75 -8.71 12.94
CA ILE A 150 -1.21 -10.01 12.46
C ILE A 150 -1.57 -10.84 13.70
N PRO A 151 -2.86 -11.13 13.95
CA PRO A 151 -3.30 -11.87 15.14
C PRO A 151 -2.80 -13.31 15.17
N ALA A 152 -2.78 -13.90 16.37
CA ALA A 152 -2.29 -15.26 16.60
C ALA A 152 -3.04 -16.36 15.83
N ASP A 153 -4.31 -16.14 15.51
CA ASP A 153 -5.17 -17.10 14.79
C ASP A 153 -5.23 -16.85 13.29
N PHE A 154 -4.44 -15.93 12.75
CA PHE A 154 -4.46 -15.55 11.34
C PHE A 154 -4.28 -16.74 10.40
N SER A 155 -3.21 -17.54 10.58
CA SER A 155 -2.96 -18.74 9.77
C SER A 155 -4.07 -19.78 9.94
N ALA A 156 -4.62 -19.92 11.15
CA ALA A 156 -5.71 -20.85 11.44
C ALA A 156 -7.04 -20.42 10.80
N ALA A 157 -7.31 -19.13 10.72
CA ALA A 157 -8.48 -18.58 10.05
C ALA A 157 -8.33 -18.68 8.53
N ALA A 158 -7.18 -18.30 7.98
CA ALA A 158 -6.94 -18.32 6.54
C ALA A 158 -6.99 -19.74 5.94
N THR A 159 -6.49 -20.74 6.65
CA THR A 159 -6.51 -22.15 6.20
C THR A 159 -7.85 -22.84 6.42
N SER A 160 -8.76 -22.25 7.21
CA SER A 160 -10.06 -22.87 7.53
C SER A 160 -11.04 -22.90 6.35
N ALA A 161 -10.76 -22.20 5.25
CA ALA A 161 -11.60 -22.18 4.06
C ALA A 161 -11.73 -23.56 3.37
N SER A 162 -10.85 -24.52 3.69
CA SER A 162 -10.94 -25.91 3.21
C SER A 162 -12.10 -26.69 3.83
N ASP A 163 -12.66 -26.23 4.96
CA ASP A 163 -13.83 -26.82 5.63
C ASP A 163 -14.96 -25.77 5.73
N PRO A 164 -16.01 -25.85 4.89
CA PRO A 164 -17.11 -24.89 4.88
C PRO A 164 -17.82 -24.72 6.23
N ALA A 165 -17.80 -25.75 7.08
CA ALA A 165 -18.45 -25.71 8.40
C ALA A 165 -17.59 -25.00 9.47
N ARG A 166 -16.29 -24.81 9.21
CA ARG A 166 -15.34 -24.17 10.12
C ARG A 166 -14.63 -22.96 9.51
N ALA A 167 -15.07 -22.53 8.32
CA ALA A 167 -14.53 -21.38 7.62
C ALA A 167 -14.66 -20.12 8.47
N ARG A 168 -13.53 -19.44 8.67
CA ARG A 168 -13.37 -18.18 9.40
C ARG A 168 -12.64 -17.19 8.52
N GLN A 169 -12.98 -15.91 8.67
CA GLN A 169 -12.28 -14.84 7.98
C GLN A 169 -10.97 -14.53 8.71
N ALA A 170 -9.86 -14.54 7.99
CA ALA A 170 -8.60 -14.01 8.51
C ALA A 170 -8.65 -12.47 8.47
N THR A 171 -8.37 -11.83 9.60
CA THR A 171 -8.34 -10.38 9.75
C THR A 171 -6.97 -9.92 10.20
N ILE A 172 -6.61 -8.69 9.83
CA ILE A 172 -5.43 -7.97 10.33
C ILE A 172 -5.90 -6.67 10.96
N ASP A 173 -5.22 -6.24 12.02
CA ASP A 173 -5.56 -4.99 12.70
C ASP A 173 -4.60 -3.90 12.24
N VAL A 174 -5.15 -2.78 11.79
CA VAL A 174 -4.37 -1.60 11.40
C VAL A 174 -4.67 -0.48 12.38
N THR A 175 -3.65 -0.04 13.10
CA THR A 175 -3.75 1.10 14.01
C THR A 175 -2.92 2.25 13.45
N THR A 176 -3.58 3.39 13.18
CA THR A 176 -2.93 4.61 12.72
C THR A 176 -2.92 5.66 13.82
N SER A 177 -1.97 6.59 13.76
CA SER A 177 -1.99 7.73 14.68
C SER A 177 -3.15 8.68 14.34
N ALA A 178 -3.82 9.22 15.37
CA ALA A 178 -5.04 10.05 15.25
C ALA A 178 -4.89 11.36 14.44
N ARG A 179 -3.70 11.66 13.91
CA ARG A 179 -3.42 12.87 13.13
C ARG A 179 -3.83 12.79 11.66
N ASN A 180 -4.14 11.61 11.10
CA ASN A 180 -4.34 11.47 9.65
C ASN A 180 -5.64 10.73 9.27
N ARG A 181 -6.77 11.45 9.30
CA ARG A 181 -8.11 10.95 8.88
C ARG A 181 -8.26 10.68 7.37
N LEU A 182 -7.26 11.00 6.54
CA LEU A 182 -7.28 10.79 5.08
C LEU A 182 -6.76 9.40 4.65
N VAL A 183 -6.21 8.62 5.57
CA VAL A 183 -5.56 7.32 5.26
C VAL A 183 -6.58 6.20 5.08
N ASP A 184 -7.73 6.27 5.75
CA ASP A 184 -8.73 5.20 5.75
C ASP A 184 -9.33 4.94 4.34
N ASP A 185 -9.63 5.99 3.58
CA ASP A 185 -10.22 5.84 2.24
C ASP A 185 -9.20 5.35 1.21
N ALA A 186 -7.97 5.87 1.25
CA ALA A 186 -6.90 5.47 0.33
C ALA A 186 -6.46 4.01 0.56
N VAL A 187 -6.37 3.60 1.83
CA VAL A 187 -6.07 2.21 2.21
C VAL A 187 -7.22 1.28 1.84
N THR A 188 -8.47 1.69 2.04
CA THR A 188 -9.64 0.89 1.63
C THR A 188 -9.68 0.69 0.11
N GLN A 189 -9.38 1.73 -0.68
CA GLN A 189 -9.31 1.61 -2.14
C GLN A 189 -8.16 0.71 -2.60
N ALA A 190 -6.98 0.81 -1.97
CA ALA A 190 -5.84 -0.05 -2.28
C ALA A 190 -6.17 -1.52 -1.98
N ILE A 191 -6.74 -1.81 -0.81
CA ILE A 191 -7.15 -3.17 -0.42
C ILE A 191 -8.21 -3.71 -1.39
N ALA A 192 -9.20 -2.90 -1.77
CA ALA A 192 -10.23 -3.32 -2.72
C ALA A 192 -9.64 -3.64 -4.10
N ALA A 193 -8.74 -2.80 -4.61
CA ALA A 193 -8.09 -3.00 -5.90
C ALA A 193 -7.23 -4.27 -5.90
N THR A 194 -6.39 -4.46 -4.86
CA THR A 194 -5.56 -5.65 -4.71
C THR A 194 -6.40 -6.91 -4.54
N THR A 195 -7.52 -6.84 -3.81
CA THR A 195 -8.43 -7.98 -3.63
C THR A 195 -9.04 -8.42 -4.95
N VAL A 196 -9.49 -7.47 -5.78
CA VAL A 196 -10.07 -7.79 -7.10
C VAL A 196 -9.02 -8.42 -8.02
N ASP A 197 -7.79 -7.91 -8.01
CA ASP A 197 -6.70 -8.43 -8.84
C ASP A 197 -6.25 -9.84 -8.40
N VAL A 198 -6.10 -10.05 -7.08
CA VAL A 198 -5.73 -11.34 -6.51
C VAL A 198 -6.84 -12.38 -6.67
N LEU A 199 -8.10 -12.01 -6.45
CA LEU A 199 -9.22 -12.94 -6.67
C LEU A 199 -9.37 -13.24 -8.16
N GLY A 200 -9.27 -12.24 -9.04
CA GLY A 200 -9.40 -12.42 -10.49
C GLY A 200 -8.34 -13.35 -11.07
N SER A 201 -7.07 -13.14 -10.68
CA SER A 201 -5.95 -13.98 -11.11
C SER A 201 -6.03 -15.38 -10.50
N ARG A 202 -6.28 -15.52 -9.19
CA ARG A 202 -6.37 -16.84 -8.54
C ARG A 202 -7.58 -17.66 -8.98
N LEU A 203 -8.75 -17.06 -9.16
CA LEU A 203 -9.93 -17.76 -9.66
C LEU A 203 -9.71 -18.23 -11.09
N THR A 204 -9.11 -17.39 -11.94
CA THR A 204 -8.74 -17.75 -13.31
C THR A 204 -7.74 -18.90 -13.32
N THR A 205 -6.63 -18.79 -12.58
CA THR A 205 -5.60 -19.83 -12.54
C THR A 205 -6.15 -21.12 -11.94
N ALA A 206 -6.90 -21.07 -10.84
CA ALA A 206 -7.48 -22.25 -10.20
C ALA A 206 -8.54 -22.93 -11.09
N PHE A 207 -9.34 -22.15 -11.82
CA PHE A 207 -10.28 -22.68 -12.80
C PHE A 207 -9.54 -23.37 -13.95
N LEU A 208 -8.54 -22.72 -14.53
CA LEU A 208 -7.75 -23.28 -15.63
C LEU A 208 -6.97 -24.53 -15.20
N ASP A 209 -6.40 -24.54 -14.00
CA ASP A 209 -5.69 -25.68 -13.43
C ASP A 209 -6.66 -26.84 -13.14
N SER A 210 -7.81 -26.56 -12.51
CA SER A 210 -8.84 -27.59 -12.27
C SER A 210 -9.38 -28.19 -13.57
N VAL A 211 -9.58 -27.37 -14.60
CA VAL A 211 -10.05 -27.84 -15.91
C VAL A 211 -8.98 -28.67 -16.60
N LEU A 212 -7.73 -28.21 -16.60
CA LEU A 212 -6.62 -28.91 -17.25
C LEU A 212 -6.31 -30.24 -16.57
N VAL A 213 -6.24 -30.26 -15.23
CA VAL A 213 -6.10 -31.49 -14.42
C VAL A 213 -7.27 -32.42 -14.67
N GLY A 214 -8.51 -31.90 -14.66
CA GLY A 214 -9.71 -32.69 -14.94
C GLY A 214 -9.68 -33.37 -16.31
N PHE A 215 -9.15 -32.71 -17.35
CA PHE A 215 -8.97 -33.32 -18.67
C PHE A 215 -7.89 -34.41 -18.69
N THR A 216 -6.78 -34.20 -17.99
CA THR A 216 -5.72 -35.21 -17.85
C THR A 216 -6.24 -36.44 -17.12
N THR A 217 -6.90 -36.26 -15.98
CA THR A 217 -7.50 -37.35 -15.20
C THR A 217 -8.56 -38.10 -16.00
N LEU A 218 -9.41 -37.39 -16.74
CA LEU A 218 -10.39 -38.02 -17.64
C LEU A 218 -9.69 -38.87 -18.70
N GLY A 219 -8.59 -38.39 -19.28
CA GLY A 219 -7.77 -39.15 -20.23
C GLY A 219 -7.17 -40.42 -19.63
N GLU A 220 -6.64 -40.33 -18.41
CA GLU A 220 -6.10 -41.47 -17.66
C GLU A 220 -7.17 -42.52 -17.35
N GLU A 221 -8.34 -42.09 -16.88
CA GLU A 221 -9.45 -43.01 -16.59
C GLU A 221 -10.03 -43.65 -17.86
N LEU A 222 -10.12 -42.91 -18.97
CA LEU A 222 -10.49 -43.48 -20.27
C LEU A 222 -9.45 -44.48 -20.78
N GLY A 223 -8.16 -44.22 -20.54
CA GLY A 223 -7.07 -45.14 -20.86
C GLY A 223 -7.17 -46.43 -20.04
N ALA A 224 -7.33 -46.32 -18.73
CA ALA A 224 -7.52 -47.46 -17.84
C ALA A 224 -8.77 -48.30 -18.20
N ALA A 225 -9.85 -47.64 -18.61
CA ALA A 225 -11.04 -48.33 -19.10
C ALA A 225 -10.77 -49.09 -20.41
N ALA A 226 -9.98 -48.51 -21.32
CA ALA A 226 -9.59 -49.18 -22.57
C ALA A 226 -8.70 -50.40 -22.29
N ASP A 227 -7.72 -50.27 -21.38
CA ASP A 227 -6.85 -51.37 -20.97
C ASP A 227 -7.65 -52.51 -20.29
N GLY A 228 -8.60 -52.18 -19.41
CA GLY A 228 -9.49 -53.17 -18.79
C GLY A 228 -10.38 -53.89 -19.81
N ALA A 229 -10.82 -53.19 -20.86
CA ALA A 229 -11.56 -53.82 -21.96
C ALA A 229 -10.68 -54.77 -22.79
N ALA A 230 -9.40 -54.43 -22.99
CA ALA A 230 -8.43 -55.31 -23.65
C ALA A 230 -8.14 -56.56 -22.80
N GLU A 231 -7.93 -56.41 -21.50
CA GLU A 231 -7.70 -57.52 -20.57
C GLU A 231 -8.92 -58.47 -20.53
N LEU A 232 -10.14 -57.93 -20.57
CA LEU A 232 -11.36 -58.73 -20.65
C LEU A 232 -11.43 -59.53 -21.97
N ALA A 233 -11.04 -58.92 -23.09
CA ALA A 233 -11.01 -59.58 -24.39
C ALA A 233 -9.99 -60.73 -24.40
N ASP A 234 -8.79 -60.51 -23.85
CA ASP A 234 -7.76 -61.53 -23.73
C ASP A 234 -8.20 -62.67 -22.79
N GLY A 235 -8.84 -62.36 -21.67
CA GLY A 235 -9.42 -63.35 -20.77
C GLY A 235 -10.49 -64.21 -21.45
N ALA A 236 -11.36 -63.61 -22.27
CA ALA A 236 -12.36 -64.33 -23.05
C ALA A 236 -11.72 -65.27 -24.08
N ALA A 237 -10.64 -64.84 -24.75
CA ALA A 237 -9.89 -65.67 -25.68
C ALA A 237 -9.21 -66.86 -24.97
N GLN A 238 -8.57 -66.62 -23.82
CA GLN A 238 -7.95 -67.68 -23.01
C GLN A 238 -8.98 -68.71 -22.51
N LEU A 239 -10.17 -68.25 -22.11
CA LEU A 239 -11.27 -69.12 -21.73
C LEU A 239 -11.72 -69.99 -22.91
N ALA A 240 -11.91 -69.40 -24.09
CA ALA A 240 -12.27 -70.14 -25.31
C ALA A 240 -11.23 -71.23 -25.62
N ASP A 241 -9.94 -70.91 -25.59
CA ASP A 241 -8.86 -71.88 -25.80
C ASP A 241 -8.83 -72.98 -24.73
N GLY A 242 -9.08 -72.63 -23.47
CA GLY A 242 -9.20 -73.59 -22.38
C GLY A 242 -10.35 -74.58 -22.59
N THR A 243 -11.52 -74.08 -23.02
CA THR A 243 -12.69 -74.93 -23.32
C THR A 243 -12.45 -75.85 -24.52
N SER A 244 -11.73 -75.36 -25.54
CA SER A 244 -11.34 -76.18 -26.70
C SER A 244 -10.42 -77.33 -26.28
N ARG A 245 -9.37 -77.04 -25.50
CA ARG A 245 -8.46 -78.06 -24.96
C ARG A 245 -9.16 -79.09 -24.09
N LEU A 246 -10.12 -78.67 -23.26
CA LEU A 246 -10.92 -79.60 -22.46
C LEU A 246 -11.73 -80.55 -23.34
N ALA A 247 -12.37 -80.04 -24.40
CA ALA A 247 -13.14 -80.84 -25.33
C ALA A 247 -12.26 -81.86 -26.09
N ASP A 248 -11.06 -81.47 -26.49
CA ASP A 248 -10.11 -82.38 -27.14
C ASP A 248 -9.57 -83.45 -26.18
N GLY A 249 -9.30 -83.08 -24.93
CA GLY A 249 -8.95 -84.01 -23.87
C GLY A 249 -10.02 -85.09 -23.68
N GLN A 250 -11.29 -84.69 -23.65
CA GLN A 250 -12.42 -85.62 -23.54
C GLN A 250 -12.56 -86.57 -24.75
N ARG A 251 -12.10 -86.19 -25.95
CA ARG A 251 -12.12 -87.07 -27.15
C ARG A 251 -11.00 -88.11 -27.18
N SER A 252 -9.93 -87.88 -26.42
CA SER A 252 -8.75 -88.76 -26.40
C SER A 252 -8.75 -89.79 -25.27
N LEU A 253 -9.75 -89.72 -24.37
CA LEU A 253 -10.06 -90.72 -23.34
C LEU A 253 -11.08 -91.74 -23.89
#